data_AF-A0A7C9NYS9-F1
#
_entry.id   AF-A0A7C9NYS9-F1
#
_cell.length_a   1.000
_cell.length_b   1.000
_cell.length_c   1.000
_cell.angle_alpha   90.00
_cell.angle_beta   90.00
_cell.angle_gamma   90.00
#
_symmetry.space_group_name_H-M   'P 1'
#
loop_
_entity.id
_entity.type
_entity.pdbx_description
1 polymer ?
#
loop_
_entity_poly.entity_id
_entity_poly.type
_entity_poly.pdbx_seq_one_letter_code
_entity_poly.pdbx_strand_id
1 'polypeptide(L)'
;MGKAKLCSNAGAPRGDRLPLVRLGFVLGACVLCAVGLVGFKLFGNAQDASATSAADPYEGLFAPAQPSGDPGQVNDEGRHGRSKGDDSRSQRRHHGSRPDESSPRGRLLAQFYDRPFYVYPQVGDIGDIEVLATMINSRQDAGDNPRLLMGSSELSYIDPMASHPSRFFGEHNYGIDTVQVGKAGYQSLWQAMELGALDQADAVPDRKVALIVGMQWFMGDGCTTESFLNSFSEDAYRRFMENPRISEQSKEVLRSRALELGKGETELNALAPRTLSERIDAGFEDFVSREQDEGAVEQALQDNVAIPEGRFADRAVPDWDEEFARARAEGARACTTNDAGVYDEYFEEYYKPWLEGAQSQEKPERFVDWSQKELEDFKLFLQVCREVGVEPLIVIMPVKASYYDYTAYDRESRQLYYDLVRGACDELGVDYADYSGFEDDTYFMRDVMHLGWEGWLHVNRDLMEFFEAGEQA
;
A
#
# COMPACT_ATOMS: atom_id res chain seq x y z
N MET A 1 -29.42 29.52 -61.13
CA MET A 1 -28.74 28.91 -59.96
C MET A 1 -28.47 27.45 -60.31
N GLY A 2 -27.20 27.04 -60.36
CA GLY A 2 -26.74 25.69 -60.75
C GLY A 2 -27.15 24.60 -59.74
N LYS A 3 -26.93 23.30 -59.95
CA LYS A 3 -25.95 22.57 -60.78
C LYS A 3 -26.51 21.19 -61.17
N ALA A 4 -25.85 20.57 -62.15
CA ALA A 4 -26.07 19.23 -62.68
C ALA A 4 -25.12 18.16 -62.09
N LYS A 5 -25.50 16.89 -62.33
CA LYS A 5 -24.70 15.67 -62.60
C LYS A 5 -23.99 14.88 -61.46
N LEU A 6 -24.47 13.63 -61.34
CA LEU A 6 -23.77 12.33 -61.19
C LEU A 6 -22.24 12.32 -61.00
N CYS A 7 -21.72 11.61 -59.98
CA CYS A 7 -21.09 10.27 -60.10
C CYS A 7 -20.44 9.74 -58.78
N SER A 8 -20.46 8.40 -58.67
CA SER A 8 -19.47 7.47 -58.06
C SER A 8 -19.33 7.28 -56.53
N ASN A 9 -19.68 6.03 -56.13
CA ASN A 9 -18.90 5.02 -55.39
C ASN A 9 -18.13 5.36 -54.10
N ALA A 10 -18.46 4.60 -53.04
CA ALA A 10 -17.59 3.61 -52.38
C ALA A 10 -17.68 3.65 -50.84
N GLY A 11 -18.17 2.54 -50.26
CA GLY A 11 -17.61 1.90 -49.07
C GLY A 11 -17.70 2.64 -47.73
N ALA A 12 -18.76 2.38 -46.98
CA ALA A 12 -18.75 2.51 -45.53
C ALA A 12 -18.13 1.26 -44.89
N PRO A 13 -17.24 1.37 -43.88
CA PRO A 13 -17.11 0.38 -42.84
C PRO A 13 -18.04 0.71 -41.67
N ARG A 14 -18.62 -0.36 -41.14
CA ARG A 14 -19.53 -0.40 -40.00
C ARG A 14 -18.83 0.11 -38.75
N GLY A 15 -19.52 0.97 -37.99
CA GLY A 15 -19.13 1.29 -36.63
C GLY A 15 -19.41 0.09 -35.73
N ASP A 16 -18.36 -0.46 -35.14
CA ASP A 16 -18.48 -1.39 -34.03
C ASP A 16 -18.85 -0.59 -32.77
N ARG A 17 -19.91 -1.07 -32.12
CA ARG A 17 -20.42 -0.55 -30.86
C ARG A 17 -19.46 -0.98 -29.74
N LEU A 18 -18.85 -0.01 -29.07
CA LEU A 18 -18.22 -0.21 -27.76
C LEU A 18 -19.29 -0.69 -26.76
N PRO A 19 -19.00 -1.70 -25.92
CA PRO A 19 -19.94 -2.15 -24.90
C PRO A 19 -20.02 -1.12 -23.77
N LEU A 20 -21.26 -0.79 -23.38
CA LEU A 20 -21.56 -0.09 -22.13
C LEU A 20 -21.06 -0.94 -20.96
N VAL A 21 -19.95 -0.52 -20.33
CA VAL A 21 -19.58 -0.98 -19.00
C VAL A 21 -20.55 -0.34 -18.02
N ARG A 22 -21.24 -1.19 -17.25
CA ARG A 22 -22.13 -0.78 -16.17
C ARG A 22 -21.30 -0.14 -15.07
N LEU A 23 -21.49 1.16 -14.87
CA LEU A 23 -21.01 1.90 -13.71
C LEU A 23 -21.77 1.38 -12.46
N GLY A 24 -21.15 0.44 -11.75
CA GLY A 24 -21.68 -0.16 -10.53
C GLY A 24 -21.02 0.45 -9.30
N PHE A 25 -21.76 1.32 -8.61
CA PHE A 25 -21.68 1.65 -7.18
C PHE A 25 -20.47 1.12 -6.38
N VAL A 26 -19.44 1.94 -6.23
CA VAL A 26 -18.48 1.89 -5.10
C VAL A 26 -18.08 3.33 -4.75
N LEU A 27 -18.91 4.04 -3.99
CA LEU A 27 -18.56 5.38 -3.47
C LEU A 27 -19.23 5.70 -2.12
N GLY A 28 -19.87 4.71 -1.48
CA GLY A 28 -20.73 4.95 -0.30
C GLY A 28 -20.10 4.74 1.09
N ALA A 29 -18.88 4.21 1.21
CA ALA A 29 -18.35 3.75 2.50
C ALA A 29 -17.25 4.62 3.13
N CYS A 30 -16.53 5.45 2.36
CA CYS A 30 -15.36 6.16 2.89
C CYS A 30 -15.67 7.50 3.61
N VAL A 31 -16.85 8.10 3.41
CA VAL A 31 -17.12 9.47 3.89
C VAL A 31 -17.79 9.52 5.28
N LEU A 32 -18.38 8.41 5.76
CA LEU A 32 -19.13 8.42 7.03
C LEU A 32 -18.28 8.21 8.30
N CYS A 33 -17.00 7.85 8.18
CA CYS A 33 -16.14 7.68 9.36
C CYS A 33 -15.44 8.97 9.85
N ALA A 34 -15.53 10.10 9.12
CA ALA A 34 -14.77 11.32 9.47
C ALA A 34 -15.61 12.58 9.76
N VAL A 35 -16.95 12.51 9.73
CA VAL A 35 -17.80 13.67 10.07
C VAL A 35 -18.54 13.42 11.37
N GLY A 36 -17.85 13.69 12.48
CA GLY A 36 -18.47 13.77 13.80
C GLY A 36 -19.45 14.94 13.87
N LEU A 37 -20.75 14.64 13.84
CA LEU A 37 -21.82 15.54 14.29
C LEU A 37 -22.18 15.18 15.73
N VAL A 38 -21.75 16.02 16.66
CA VAL A 38 -22.09 15.92 18.09
C VAL A 38 -23.58 16.17 18.31
N GLY A 39 -24.24 15.28 19.05
CA GLY A 39 -25.46 15.66 19.78
C GLY A 39 -26.36 14.51 20.27
N PHE A 40 -26.02 13.86 21.39
CA PHE A 40 -26.87 13.78 22.59
C PHE A 40 -26.27 12.82 23.64
N LYS A 41 -26.05 13.33 24.86
CA LYS A 41 -25.80 12.53 26.07
C LYS A 41 -27.05 11.72 26.41
N LEU A 42 -26.91 10.43 26.73
CA LEU A 42 -27.68 9.77 27.79
C LEU A 42 -26.86 8.60 28.38
N PHE A 43 -26.88 8.53 29.71
CA PHE A 43 -26.09 7.68 30.60
C PHE A 43 -26.27 6.16 30.36
N GLY A 44 -25.17 5.41 30.45
CA GLY A 44 -25.16 3.96 30.65
C GLY A 44 -23.87 3.54 31.37
N ASN A 45 -24.01 3.03 32.60
CA ASN A 45 -22.92 2.53 33.42
C ASN A 45 -22.23 1.32 32.75
N ALA A 46 -20.93 1.43 32.46
CA ALA A 46 -20.08 0.26 32.20
C ALA A 46 -19.48 -0.20 33.54
N GLN A 47 -19.69 -1.47 33.87
CA GLN A 47 -19.08 -2.14 35.02
C GLN A 47 -17.61 -2.43 34.70
N ASP A 48 -16.74 -2.13 35.68
CA ASP A 48 -15.31 -2.43 35.67
C ASP A 48 -15.06 -3.92 35.40
N ALA A 49 -14.40 -4.21 34.27
CA ALA A 49 -13.65 -5.44 34.10
C ALA A 49 -12.22 -5.18 34.58
N SER A 50 -11.83 -5.84 35.66
CA SER A 50 -10.49 -5.76 36.24
C SER A 50 -9.44 -6.30 35.26
N ALA A 51 -8.68 -5.40 34.63
CA ALA A 51 -7.48 -5.75 33.88
C ALA A 51 -6.38 -6.19 34.87
N THR A 52 -6.01 -7.46 34.86
CA THR A 52 -4.71 -7.91 35.33
C THR A 52 -3.64 -7.30 34.42
N SER A 53 -2.67 -6.61 35.01
CA SER A 53 -1.50 -6.03 34.34
C SER A 53 -0.73 -7.13 33.59
N ALA A 54 -1.03 -7.30 32.30
CA ALA A 54 -0.15 -7.96 31.35
C ALA A 54 1.03 -7.00 31.10
N ALA A 55 2.23 -7.55 30.89
CA ALA A 55 3.37 -6.74 30.47
C ALA A 55 3.03 -6.05 29.14
N ASP A 56 3.49 -4.81 28.97
CA ASP A 56 3.33 -4.07 27.73
C ASP A 56 4.07 -4.83 26.61
N PRO A 57 3.37 -5.34 25.58
CA PRO A 57 4.01 -6.15 24.54
C PRO A 57 5.07 -5.37 23.74
N TYR A 58 5.01 -4.04 23.76
CA TYR A 58 5.99 -3.16 23.10
C TYR A 58 7.27 -2.94 23.93
N GLU A 59 7.33 -3.39 25.18
CA GLU A 59 8.45 -3.13 26.08
C GLU A 59 9.77 -3.67 25.49
N GLY A 60 10.67 -2.75 25.12
CA GLY A 60 11.99 -3.08 24.55
C GLY A 60 11.99 -3.47 23.07
N LEU A 61 10.84 -3.54 22.38
CA LEU A 61 10.74 -3.96 20.97
C LEU A 61 11.56 -3.06 20.04
N PHE A 62 11.49 -1.75 20.27
CA PHE A 62 12.14 -0.73 19.45
C PHE A 62 13.55 -0.37 19.93
N ALA A 63 14.12 -1.13 20.87
CA ALA A 63 15.45 -0.85 21.38
C ALA A 63 16.48 -0.82 20.22
N PRO A 64 17.42 0.14 20.23
CA PRO A 64 18.51 0.13 19.26
C PRO A 64 19.31 -1.17 19.42
N ALA A 65 19.75 -1.74 18.31
CA ALA A 65 20.61 -2.92 18.33
C ALA A 65 21.77 -2.68 19.30
N GLN A 66 21.89 -3.52 20.32
CA GLN A 66 23.02 -3.43 21.25
C GLN A 66 24.30 -3.49 20.41
N PRO A 67 25.22 -2.51 20.53
CA PRO A 67 26.49 -2.62 19.84
C PRO A 67 27.13 -3.91 20.32
N SER A 68 27.46 -4.81 19.39
CA SER A 68 28.18 -6.04 19.69
C SER A 68 29.51 -5.65 20.34
N GLY A 69 29.56 -5.70 21.67
CA GLY A 69 30.74 -5.35 22.44
C GLY A 69 31.73 -6.51 22.45
N ASP A 70 32.84 -6.35 21.75
CA ASP A 70 34.18 -6.49 22.36
C ASP A 70 35.25 -5.75 21.52
N PRO A 71 35.85 -4.63 22.00
CA PRO A 71 37.04 -4.07 21.41
C PRO A 71 38.27 -4.84 21.92
N GLY A 72 38.52 -6.01 21.34
CA GLY A 72 39.55 -6.94 21.79
C GLY A 72 40.45 -7.47 20.67
N GLN A 73 41.65 -6.89 20.57
CA GLN A 73 42.85 -7.38 19.88
C GLN A 73 42.94 -7.24 18.35
N VAL A 74 43.50 -6.09 17.94
CA VAL A 74 44.29 -5.95 16.72
C VAL A 74 45.58 -6.77 16.89
N ASN A 75 45.71 -7.86 16.16
CA ASN A 75 47.03 -8.43 15.84
C ASN A 75 47.24 -8.31 14.32
N ASP A 76 48.10 -7.36 13.99
CA ASP A 76 48.69 -7.13 12.69
C ASP A 76 49.80 -8.17 12.47
N GLU A 77 49.55 -9.18 11.63
CA GLU A 77 50.63 -9.90 10.94
C GLU A 77 50.19 -10.31 9.51
N GLY A 78 50.95 -9.83 8.53
CA GLY A 78 51.46 -10.74 7.50
C GLY A 78 50.73 -10.77 6.15
N ARG A 79 50.85 -9.69 5.39
CA ARG A 79 50.66 -9.64 3.94
C ARG A 79 51.61 -10.58 3.19
N HIS A 80 51.13 -11.64 2.53
CA HIS A 80 51.65 -12.36 1.34
C HIS A 80 50.53 -13.35 0.92
N GLY A 81 50.07 -13.60 -0.31
CA GLY A 81 50.40 -13.23 -1.68
C GLY A 81 49.54 -14.10 -2.62
N ARG A 82 48.85 -13.48 -3.60
CA ARG A 82 48.25 -14.01 -4.85
C ARG A 82 47.51 -15.37 -4.86
N SER A 83 46.27 -15.37 -5.33
CA SER A 83 45.91 -15.97 -6.64
C SER A 83 44.53 -15.52 -7.13
N LYS A 84 44.45 -15.21 -8.43
CA LYS A 84 43.21 -15.07 -9.20
C LYS A 84 42.35 -16.34 -9.06
N GLY A 85 41.06 -16.19 -8.81
CA GLY A 85 40.07 -17.25 -8.90
C GLY A 85 38.67 -16.65 -9.02
N ASP A 86 38.05 -16.84 -10.19
CA ASP A 86 36.63 -16.72 -10.53
C ASP A 86 35.70 -15.91 -9.61
N ASP A 87 35.52 -14.62 -9.95
CA ASP A 87 34.26 -13.92 -9.68
C ASP A 87 33.29 -14.18 -10.84
N SER A 88 32.59 -15.31 -10.76
CA SER A 88 31.36 -15.54 -11.50
C SER A 88 30.39 -16.35 -10.63
N ARG A 89 29.84 -15.70 -9.61
CA ARG A 89 28.63 -16.15 -8.91
C ARG A 89 27.69 -14.98 -8.70
N SER A 90 27.11 -14.49 -9.81
CA SER A 90 25.73 -14.01 -9.74
C SER A 90 24.90 -15.21 -9.26
N GLN A 91 24.53 -15.23 -7.99
CA GLN A 91 23.56 -16.19 -7.48
C GLN A 91 22.23 -15.91 -8.20
N ARG A 92 21.98 -16.62 -9.31
CA ARG A 92 20.62 -16.82 -9.79
C ARG A 92 19.90 -17.59 -8.69
N ARG A 93 19.20 -16.88 -7.81
CA ARG A 93 18.17 -17.47 -6.96
C ARG A 93 17.13 -18.08 -7.90
N HIS A 94 16.74 -19.32 -7.64
CA HIS A 94 15.76 -20.02 -8.46
C HIS A 94 14.44 -19.25 -8.45
N HIS A 95 14.22 -18.52 -9.54
CA HIS A 95 12.98 -17.87 -9.95
C HIS A 95 11.85 -18.92 -10.09
N GLY A 96 10.62 -18.52 -9.76
CA GLY A 96 9.50 -19.39 -9.41
C GLY A 96 9.25 -20.48 -10.44
N SER A 97 9.19 -21.73 -10.00
CA SER A 97 8.71 -22.79 -10.89
C SER A 97 7.20 -22.61 -11.08
N ARG A 98 6.70 -22.75 -12.32
CA ARG A 98 5.26 -22.75 -12.61
C ARG A 98 4.51 -23.61 -11.59
N PRO A 99 3.37 -23.16 -11.05
CA PRO A 99 2.58 -23.91 -10.08
C PRO A 99 2.20 -25.33 -10.56
N ASP A 100 2.17 -26.30 -9.64
CA ASP A 100 1.72 -27.67 -9.94
C ASP A 100 0.20 -27.72 -10.15
N GLU A 101 -0.25 -27.91 -11.38
CA GLU A 101 -1.65 -27.95 -11.78
C GLU A 101 -2.41 -29.24 -11.38
N SER A 102 -1.78 -30.15 -10.63
CA SER A 102 -2.44 -31.37 -10.13
C SER A 102 -3.64 -31.08 -9.23
N SER A 103 -3.60 -29.97 -8.46
CA SER A 103 -4.67 -29.53 -7.55
C SER A 103 -5.51 -28.38 -8.12
N PRO A 104 -6.77 -28.18 -7.67
CA PRO A 104 -7.54 -26.98 -8.03
C PRO A 104 -6.83 -25.67 -7.68
N ARG A 105 -6.17 -25.59 -6.52
CA ARG A 105 -5.38 -24.41 -6.12
C ARG A 105 -4.21 -24.17 -7.08
N GLY A 106 -3.50 -25.23 -7.46
CA GLY A 106 -2.43 -25.14 -8.44
C GLY A 106 -2.89 -24.64 -9.81
N ARG A 107 -4.07 -25.08 -10.28
CA ARG A 107 -4.68 -24.56 -11.52
C ARG A 107 -5.11 -23.10 -11.41
N LEU A 108 -5.59 -22.67 -10.24
CA LEU A 108 -5.88 -21.27 -9.97
C LEU A 108 -4.60 -20.42 -10.06
N LEU A 109 -3.56 -20.82 -9.33
CA LEU A 109 -2.26 -20.13 -9.33
C LEU A 109 -1.62 -20.10 -10.73
N ALA A 110 -1.77 -21.15 -11.53
CA ALA A 110 -1.26 -21.17 -12.91
C ALA A 110 -1.91 -20.09 -13.80
N GLN A 111 -3.20 -19.77 -13.58
CA GLN A 111 -3.86 -18.69 -14.31
C GLN A 111 -3.27 -17.31 -13.95
N PHE A 112 -2.95 -17.08 -12.68
CA PHE A 112 -2.26 -15.87 -12.25
C PHE A 112 -0.82 -15.81 -12.76
N TYR A 113 -0.12 -16.95 -12.78
CA TYR A 113 1.23 -17.06 -13.35
C TYR A 113 1.27 -16.69 -14.85
N ASP A 114 0.27 -17.11 -15.63
CA ASP A 114 0.23 -16.88 -17.08
C ASP A 114 -0.11 -15.44 -17.48
N ARG A 115 -0.80 -14.70 -16.60
CA ARG A 115 -1.26 -13.33 -16.88
C ARG A 115 -1.05 -12.43 -15.67
N PRO A 116 0.16 -12.23 -15.15
CA PRO A 116 0.34 -11.73 -13.79
C PRO A 116 0.23 -10.20 -13.63
N PHE A 117 -0.27 -9.50 -14.65
CA PHE A 117 -0.29 -8.04 -14.66
C PHE A 117 -1.71 -7.52 -14.39
N TYR A 118 -1.81 -6.63 -13.41
CA TYR A 118 -3.08 -6.21 -12.82
C TYR A 118 -3.03 -4.70 -12.57
N VAL A 119 -3.88 -3.95 -13.27
CA VAL A 119 -3.82 -2.48 -13.28
C VAL A 119 -4.81 -1.85 -12.29
N TYR A 120 -6.01 -2.44 -12.21
CA TYR A 120 -7.09 -2.08 -11.29
C TYR A 120 -8.22 -3.14 -11.32
N PRO A 121 -8.85 -3.57 -10.19
CA PRO A 121 -8.50 -3.28 -8.78
C PRO A 121 -7.02 -3.60 -8.46
N GLN A 122 -6.53 -3.38 -7.24
CA GLN A 122 -5.11 -3.67 -6.94
C GLN A 122 -4.95 -5.11 -6.43
N VAL A 123 -3.77 -5.72 -6.56
CA VAL A 123 -3.55 -7.14 -6.19
C VAL A 123 -3.78 -7.38 -4.69
N GLY A 124 -3.56 -6.35 -3.86
CA GLY A 124 -3.88 -6.39 -2.42
C GLY A 124 -5.36 -6.58 -2.09
N ASP A 125 -6.28 -6.37 -3.04
CA ASP A 125 -7.71 -6.63 -2.86
C ASP A 125 -8.08 -8.13 -2.86
N ILE A 126 -7.16 -9.00 -3.30
CA ILE A 126 -7.40 -10.45 -3.41
C ILE A 126 -7.38 -11.13 -2.03
N GLY A 127 -6.68 -10.54 -1.04
CA GLY A 127 -6.56 -11.10 0.31
C GLY A 127 -5.84 -12.46 0.40
N ASP A 128 -5.19 -12.92 -0.68
CA ASP A 128 -4.47 -14.19 -0.77
C ASP A 128 -2.99 -13.96 -1.09
N ILE A 129 -2.13 -14.22 -0.08
CA ILE A 129 -0.68 -14.03 -0.17
C ILE A 129 -0.05 -14.90 -1.26
N GLU A 130 -0.55 -16.11 -1.50
CA GLU A 130 0.04 -16.97 -2.53
C GLU A 130 -0.28 -16.48 -3.93
N VAL A 131 -1.46 -15.89 -4.14
CA VAL A 131 -1.81 -15.27 -5.42
C VAL A 131 -0.91 -14.06 -5.66
N LEU A 132 -0.80 -13.17 -4.68
CA LEU A 132 0.07 -11.99 -4.75
C LEU A 132 1.55 -12.39 -4.99
N ALA A 133 2.06 -13.37 -4.24
CA ALA A 133 3.41 -13.91 -4.42
C ALA A 133 3.61 -14.54 -5.81
N THR A 134 2.62 -15.28 -6.31
CA THR A 134 2.67 -15.87 -7.66
C THR A 134 2.75 -14.80 -8.73
N MET A 135 1.99 -13.71 -8.61
CA MET A 135 2.00 -12.60 -9.56
C MET A 135 3.32 -11.84 -9.53
N ILE A 136 3.86 -11.54 -8.33
CA ILE A 136 5.17 -10.90 -8.19
C ILE A 136 6.27 -11.75 -8.82
N ASN A 137 6.35 -13.03 -8.43
CA ASN A 137 7.42 -13.91 -8.85
C ASN A 137 7.36 -14.22 -10.35
N SER A 138 6.17 -14.48 -10.90
CA SER A 138 6.01 -14.71 -12.35
C SER A 138 6.40 -13.51 -13.20
N ARG A 139 6.18 -12.27 -12.71
CA ARG A 139 6.67 -11.06 -13.38
C ARG A 139 8.19 -10.99 -13.36
N GLN A 140 8.84 -11.29 -12.23
CA GLN A 140 10.31 -11.37 -12.15
C GLN A 140 10.87 -12.46 -13.07
N ASP A 141 10.24 -13.64 -13.11
CA ASP A 141 10.62 -14.76 -13.98
C ASP A 141 10.55 -14.37 -15.47
N ALA A 142 9.56 -13.57 -15.84
CA ALA A 142 9.38 -13.05 -17.19
C ALA A 142 10.37 -11.92 -17.56
N GLY A 143 11.16 -11.42 -16.60
CA GLY A 143 12.13 -10.33 -16.80
C GLY A 143 11.54 -8.93 -16.65
N ASP A 144 10.37 -8.80 -16.05
CA ASP A 144 9.82 -7.52 -15.59
C ASP A 144 10.42 -7.14 -14.22
N ASN A 145 10.22 -5.91 -13.77
CA ASN A 145 10.80 -5.39 -12.52
C ASN A 145 9.73 -4.85 -11.54
N PRO A 146 8.89 -5.72 -10.96
CA PRO A 146 7.86 -5.32 -9.99
C PRO A 146 8.47 -4.88 -8.65
N ARG A 147 7.96 -3.78 -8.09
CA ARG A 147 8.34 -3.18 -6.80
C ARG A 147 7.12 -3.04 -5.89
N LEU A 148 7.27 -3.34 -4.60
CA LEU A 148 6.13 -3.27 -3.67
C LEU A 148 5.85 -1.83 -3.24
N LEU A 149 4.62 -1.38 -3.50
CA LEU A 149 4.09 -0.10 -3.01
C LEU A 149 2.87 -0.37 -2.14
N MET A 150 2.99 -0.08 -0.86
CA MET A 150 1.97 -0.30 0.16
C MET A 150 1.27 1.00 0.53
N GLY A 151 -0.02 0.92 0.87
CA GLY A 151 -0.86 2.07 1.18
C GLY A 151 -2.29 1.70 1.57
N SER A 152 -3.23 2.63 1.36
CA SER A 152 -4.65 2.50 1.67
C SER A 152 -5.51 2.91 0.46
N SER A 153 -6.48 3.82 0.62
CA SER A 153 -7.38 4.28 -0.44
C SER A 153 -6.72 5.17 -1.49
N GLU A 154 -5.57 5.77 -1.21
CA GLU A 154 -4.81 6.57 -2.16
C GLU A 154 -4.34 5.76 -3.38
N LEU A 155 -4.11 4.46 -3.21
CA LEU A 155 -3.74 3.54 -4.29
C LEU A 155 -4.92 3.19 -5.21
N SER A 156 -6.14 3.58 -4.84
CA SER A 156 -7.32 3.38 -5.68
C SER A 156 -7.25 4.30 -6.89
N TYR A 157 -7.11 3.68 -8.07
CA TYR A 157 -7.10 4.40 -9.34
C TYR A 157 -8.47 5.02 -9.65
N ILE A 158 -8.46 6.26 -10.12
CA ILE A 158 -9.63 6.89 -10.73
C ILE A 158 -9.19 7.57 -12.03
N ASP A 159 -9.89 7.24 -13.10
CA ASP A 159 -9.64 7.77 -14.44
C ASP A 159 -10.21 9.20 -14.60
N PRO A 160 -9.51 10.13 -15.26
CA PRO A 160 -8.13 10.05 -15.78
C PRO A 160 -7.09 10.60 -14.78
N MET A 161 -6.03 9.83 -14.52
CA MET A 161 -4.84 10.30 -13.80
C MET A 161 -3.60 9.55 -14.30
N ALA A 162 -2.94 10.09 -15.34
CA ALA A 162 -1.82 9.42 -16.00
C ALA A 162 -0.58 9.29 -15.08
N SER A 163 -0.45 10.17 -14.09
CA SER A 163 0.64 10.13 -13.12
C SER A 163 0.49 9.08 -12.03
N HIS A 164 -0.68 8.43 -11.89
CA HIS A 164 -0.83 7.35 -10.90
C HIS A 164 0.19 6.23 -11.18
N PRO A 165 0.87 5.66 -10.17
CA PRO A 165 2.00 4.75 -10.41
C PRO A 165 1.66 3.55 -11.31
N SER A 166 0.44 3.00 -11.20
CA SER A 166 -0.01 1.87 -12.02
C SER A 166 -0.13 2.20 -13.51
N ARG A 167 -0.28 3.48 -13.88
CA ARG A 167 -0.30 3.96 -15.26
C ARG A 167 1.09 4.44 -15.66
N PHE A 168 1.68 5.30 -14.85
CA PHE A 168 2.97 5.90 -15.11
C PHE A 168 4.06 4.84 -15.37
N PHE A 169 4.11 3.80 -14.53
CA PHE A 169 5.03 2.69 -14.72
C PHE A 169 4.44 1.54 -15.54
N GLY A 170 3.13 1.30 -15.45
CA GLY A 170 2.50 0.17 -16.15
C GLY A 170 2.48 0.34 -17.69
N GLU A 171 2.40 1.57 -18.18
CA GLU A 171 2.34 1.89 -19.61
C GLU A 171 3.72 2.15 -20.25
N HIS A 172 4.76 2.28 -19.44
CA HIS A 172 6.11 2.67 -19.89
C HIS A 172 7.19 1.81 -19.23
N ASN A 173 8.22 1.39 -19.97
CA ASN A 173 9.39 0.78 -19.35
C ASN A 173 10.36 1.86 -18.82
N TYR A 174 10.12 2.36 -17.61
CA TYR A 174 11.03 3.29 -16.93
C TYR A 174 12.08 2.62 -16.03
N GLY A 175 12.11 1.27 -16.01
CA GLY A 175 13.05 0.49 -15.22
C GLY A 175 12.40 -0.24 -14.04
N ILE A 176 11.26 0.25 -13.55
CA ILE A 176 10.45 -0.40 -12.50
C ILE A 176 8.97 -0.43 -12.89
N ASP A 177 8.18 -1.25 -12.21
CA ASP A 177 6.73 -1.09 -12.08
C ASP A 177 6.29 -1.36 -10.64
N THR A 178 5.12 -0.86 -10.25
CA THR A 178 4.60 -1.03 -8.89
C THR A 178 3.58 -2.16 -8.82
N VAL A 179 3.76 -3.09 -7.89
CA VAL A 179 2.70 -3.96 -7.38
C VAL A 179 2.12 -3.26 -6.15
N GLN A 180 0.89 -2.78 -6.29
CA GLN A 180 0.24 -1.97 -5.26
C GLN A 180 -0.57 -2.84 -4.31
N VAL A 181 -0.39 -2.63 -3.01
CA VAL A 181 -0.91 -3.46 -1.93
C VAL A 181 -1.55 -2.56 -0.88
N GLY A 182 -2.87 -2.40 -0.98
CA GLY A 182 -3.62 -1.50 -0.10
C GLY A 182 -5.05 -1.28 -0.56
N LYS A 183 -5.93 -0.95 0.40
CA LYS A 183 -7.31 -0.53 0.18
C LYS A 183 -7.75 0.38 1.32
N ALA A 184 -8.83 1.13 1.13
CA ALA A 184 -9.45 1.92 2.18
C ALA A 184 -9.56 1.15 3.52
N GLY A 185 -9.00 1.72 4.58
CA GLY A 185 -8.99 1.14 5.92
C GLY A 185 -7.77 0.27 6.24
N TYR A 186 -6.91 0.00 5.25
CA TYR A 186 -5.66 -0.72 5.47
C TYR A 186 -4.67 0.28 6.09
N GLN A 187 -4.08 -0.11 7.22
CA GLN A 187 -3.23 0.73 8.07
C GLN A 187 -2.03 -0.09 8.57
N SER A 188 -1.22 0.48 9.44
CA SER A 188 0.14 -0.03 9.70
C SER A 188 0.19 -1.47 10.24
N LEU A 189 -0.75 -1.86 11.11
CA LEU A 189 -0.81 -3.23 11.64
C LEU A 189 -1.02 -4.27 10.54
N TRP A 190 -1.91 -3.95 9.59
CA TRP A 190 -2.16 -4.80 8.42
C TRP A 190 -0.93 -4.87 7.52
N GLN A 191 -0.28 -3.72 7.26
CA GLN A 191 0.93 -3.66 6.44
C GLN A 191 2.08 -4.48 7.05
N ALA A 192 2.23 -4.46 8.37
CA ALA A 192 3.21 -5.30 9.08
C ALA A 192 2.93 -6.79 8.88
N MET A 193 1.66 -7.20 9.01
CA MET A 193 1.21 -8.58 8.78
C MET A 193 1.51 -9.02 7.35
N GLU A 194 1.11 -8.21 6.37
CA GLU A 194 1.19 -8.51 4.95
C GLU A 194 2.64 -8.62 4.49
N LEU A 195 3.50 -7.68 4.89
CA LEU A 195 4.93 -7.73 4.55
C LEU A 195 5.62 -8.96 5.14
N GLY A 196 5.34 -9.28 6.39
CA GLY A 196 5.91 -10.46 7.04
C GLY A 196 5.46 -11.77 6.38
N ALA A 197 4.22 -11.82 5.88
CA ALA A 197 3.70 -12.94 5.10
C ALA A 197 4.34 -13.04 3.71
N LEU A 198 4.54 -11.91 3.01
CA LEU A 198 5.22 -11.86 1.72
C LEU A 198 6.70 -12.24 1.82
N ASP A 199 7.41 -11.84 2.88
CA ASP A 199 8.79 -12.30 3.13
C ASP A 199 8.84 -13.82 3.30
N GLN A 200 7.88 -14.40 4.04
CA GLN A 200 7.79 -15.85 4.21
C GLN A 200 7.54 -16.57 2.88
N ALA A 201 6.80 -15.94 1.97
CA ALA A 201 6.53 -16.42 0.62
C ALA A 201 7.66 -16.13 -0.41
N ASP A 202 8.79 -15.55 0.02
CA ASP A 202 9.89 -15.10 -0.85
C ASP A 202 9.42 -14.15 -1.97
N ALA A 203 8.47 -13.28 -1.66
CA ALA A 203 7.79 -12.38 -2.60
C ALA A 203 7.99 -10.89 -2.26
N VAL A 204 9.20 -10.54 -1.80
CA VAL A 204 9.62 -9.15 -1.55
C VAL A 204 10.78 -8.80 -2.49
N PRO A 205 10.50 -8.25 -3.68
CA PRO A 205 11.51 -7.95 -4.70
C PRO A 205 12.63 -7.04 -4.16
N ASP A 206 13.87 -7.44 -4.43
CA ASP A 206 15.11 -6.76 -4.01
C ASP A 206 15.18 -6.32 -2.54
N ARG A 207 14.38 -6.95 -1.68
CA ARG A 207 14.27 -6.57 -0.27
C ARG A 207 13.91 -5.10 -0.07
N LYS A 208 13.07 -4.53 -0.95
CA LYS A 208 12.62 -3.14 -0.83
C LYS A 208 11.10 -3.04 -0.82
N VAL A 209 10.59 -2.09 -0.06
CA VAL A 209 9.17 -1.73 -0.02
C VAL A 209 9.01 -0.22 0.16
N ALA A 210 8.01 0.38 -0.47
CA ALA A 210 7.59 1.74 -0.16
C ALA A 210 6.23 1.71 0.53
N LEU A 211 6.02 2.54 1.57
CA LEU A 211 4.75 2.68 2.27
C LEU A 211 4.30 4.14 2.26
N ILE A 212 3.10 4.41 1.74
CA ILE A 212 2.47 5.73 1.82
C ILE A 212 1.72 5.83 3.14
N VAL A 213 2.03 6.85 3.94
CA VAL A 213 1.43 7.07 5.26
C VAL A 213 0.63 8.37 5.24
N GLY A 214 -0.64 8.30 5.63
CA GLY A 214 -1.56 9.44 5.69
C GLY A 214 -1.99 9.78 7.12
N MET A 215 -2.23 11.07 7.36
CA MET A 215 -2.66 11.61 8.66
C MET A 215 -3.94 10.97 9.20
N GLN A 216 -4.83 10.53 8.31
CA GLN A 216 -6.14 9.96 8.66
C GLN A 216 -6.01 8.67 9.45
N TRP A 217 -4.89 7.95 9.33
CA TRP A 217 -4.64 6.73 10.10
C TRP A 217 -4.39 7.04 11.57
N PHE A 218 -3.89 8.23 11.88
CA PHE A 218 -3.53 8.66 13.23
C PHE A 218 -4.64 9.46 13.93
N MET A 219 -5.79 9.63 13.28
CA MET A 219 -6.95 10.30 13.86
C MET A 219 -7.67 9.39 14.87
N GLY A 220 -8.26 9.99 15.90
CA GLY A 220 -9.00 9.24 16.92
C GLY A 220 -8.14 8.16 17.58
N ASP A 221 -8.67 6.95 17.72
CA ASP A 221 -7.96 5.80 18.29
C ASP A 221 -7.11 5.03 17.27
N GLY A 222 -6.97 5.52 16.03
CA GLY A 222 -6.25 4.85 14.95
C GLY A 222 -7.09 3.80 14.23
N CYS A 223 -6.48 2.64 13.93
CA CYS A 223 -7.15 1.54 13.24
C CYS A 223 -8.44 1.10 13.95
N THR A 224 -9.55 1.09 13.21
CA THR A 224 -10.84 0.67 13.75
C THR A 224 -11.02 -0.85 13.64
N THR A 225 -11.79 -1.43 14.57
CA THR A 225 -12.22 -2.84 14.51
C THR A 225 -12.80 -3.21 13.15
N GLU A 226 -13.69 -2.37 12.60
CA GLU A 226 -14.31 -2.64 11.30
C GLU A 226 -13.28 -2.67 10.17
N SER A 227 -12.37 -1.69 10.12
CA SER A 227 -11.33 -1.63 9.09
C SER A 227 -10.37 -2.81 9.17
N PHE A 228 -9.96 -3.21 10.38
CA PHE A 228 -9.07 -4.35 10.58
C PHE A 228 -9.76 -5.68 10.24
N LEU A 229 -10.99 -5.91 10.72
CA LEU A 229 -11.71 -7.16 10.43
C LEU A 229 -12.03 -7.31 8.93
N ASN A 230 -12.29 -6.21 8.23
CA ASN A 230 -12.52 -6.22 6.78
C ASN A 230 -11.24 -6.47 5.96
N SER A 231 -10.06 -6.24 6.53
CA SER A 231 -8.77 -6.39 5.85
C SER A 231 -8.00 -7.64 6.28
N PHE A 232 -8.38 -8.27 7.40
CA PHE A 232 -7.67 -9.41 7.96
C PHE A 232 -7.70 -10.63 7.04
N SER A 233 -6.52 -11.13 6.66
CA SER A 233 -6.34 -12.41 5.98
C SER A 233 -5.82 -13.46 6.94
N GLU A 234 -6.54 -14.57 7.08
CA GLU A 234 -6.10 -15.72 7.90
C GLU A 234 -4.79 -16.31 7.38
N ASP A 235 -4.58 -16.29 6.05
CA ASP A 235 -3.37 -16.79 5.42
C ASP A 235 -2.17 -15.87 5.68
N ALA A 236 -2.37 -14.56 5.58
CA ALA A 236 -1.33 -13.59 5.93
C ALA A 236 -0.93 -13.70 7.40
N TYR A 237 -1.91 -13.79 8.31
CA TYR A 237 -1.66 -13.99 9.74
C TYR A 237 -0.86 -15.29 10.00
N ARG A 238 -1.28 -16.41 9.42
CA ARG A 238 -0.59 -17.69 9.57
C ARG A 238 0.86 -17.62 9.08
N ARG A 239 1.08 -17.08 7.88
CA ARG A 239 2.41 -16.93 7.28
C ARG A 239 3.31 -16.00 8.09
N PHE A 240 2.76 -14.91 8.61
CA PHE A 240 3.46 -14.02 9.54
C PHE A 240 3.91 -14.77 10.80
N MET A 241 3.01 -15.53 11.42
CA MET A 241 3.31 -16.31 12.63
C MET A 241 4.32 -17.43 12.38
N GLU A 242 4.29 -18.05 11.20
CA GLU A 242 5.23 -19.08 10.77
C GLU A 242 6.58 -18.53 10.29
N ASN A 243 6.69 -17.23 10.04
CA ASN A 243 7.93 -16.63 9.54
C ASN A 243 9.03 -16.76 10.61
N PRO A 244 10.13 -17.51 10.34
CA PRO A 244 11.19 -17.74 11.32
C PRO A 244 12.09 -16.52 11.52
N ARG A 245 11.97 -15.49 10.68
CA ARG A 245 12.77 -14.25 10.76
C ARG A 245 12.11 -13.19 11.62
N ILE A 246 10.81 -13.31 11.84
CA ILE A 246 10.03 -12.41 12.70
C ILE A 246 10.16 -12.90 14.14
N SER A 247 10.45 -11.97 15.05
CA SER A 247 10.64 -12.29 16.46
C SER A 247 9.33 -12.71 17.13
N GLU A 248 9.44 -13.53 18.18
CA GLU A 248 8.27 -13.91 18.99
C GLU A 248 7.62 -12.70 19.67
N GLN A 249 8.41 -11.64 19.94
CA GLN A 249 7.86 -10.39 20.48
C GLN A 249 6.98 -9.66 19.45
N SER A 250 7.46 -9.48 18.21
CA SER A 250 6.67 -8.88 17.13
C SER A 250 5.39 -9.68 16.85
N LYS A 251 5.46 -11.02 16.92
CA LYS A 251 4.29 -11.91 16.82
C LYS A 251 3.29 -11.70 17.95
N GLU A 252 3.75 -11.60 19.19
CA GLU A 252 2.87 -11.36 20.33
C GLU A 252 2.21 -9.99 20.27
N VAL A 253 2.94 -8.96 19.85
CA VAL A 253 2.40 -7.60 19.63
C VAL A 253 1.29 -7.64 18.58
N LEU A 254 1.56 -8.22 17.40
CA LEU A 254 0.57 -8.32 16.33
C LEU A 254 -0.67 -9.11 16.78
N ARG A 255 -0.47 -10.23 17.48
CA ARG A 255 -1.55 -11.04 18.05
C ARG A 255 -2.38 -10.24 19.07
N SER A 256 -1.73 -9.54 19.99
CA SER A 256 -2.40 -8.71 21.01
C SER A 256 -3.26 -7.62 20.36
N ARG A 257 -2.72 -6.92 19.37
CA ARG A 257 -3.46 -5.91 18.60
C ARG A 257 -4.63 -6.50 17.82
N ALA A 258 -4.46 -7.67 17.21
CA ALA A 258 -5.55 -8.37 16.54
C ALA A 258 -6.70 -8.74 17.50
N LEU A 259 -6.39 -9.18 18.73
CA LEU A 259 -7.39 -9.43 19.78
C LEU A 259 -8.13 -8.15 20.19
N GLU A 260 -7.40 -7.05 20.40
CA GLU A 260 -8.00 -5.75 20.72
C GLU A 260 -8.93 -5.26 19.62
N LEU A 261 -8.57 -5.52 18.36
CA LEU A 261 -9.36 -5.19 17.16
C LEU A 261 -10.44 -6.24 16.84
N GLY A 262 -10.76 -7.13 17.78
CA GLY A 262 -11.97 -7.96 17.74
C GLY A 262 -11.79 -9.39 17.22
N LYS A 263 -10.56 -9.84 16.94
CA LYS A 263 -10.32 -11.27 16.64
C LYS A 263 -10.45 -12.13 17.90
N GLY A 264 -10.96 -13.35 17.73
CA GLY A 264 -11.12 -14.30 18.83
C GLY A 264 -9.82 -15.01 19.19
N GLU A 265 -9.55 -15.22 20.47
CA GLU A 265 -8.36 -15.97 20.91
C GLU A 265 -8.31 -17.40 20.33
N THR A 266 -9.44 -18.10 20.33
CA THR A 266 -9.53 -19.44 19.72
C THR A 266 -9.26 -19.44 18.22
N GLU A 267 -9.71 -18.40 17.50
CA GLU A 267 -9.50 -18.23 16.07
C GLU A 267 -8.02 -18.03 15.77
N LEU A 268 -7.39 -17.07 16.45
CA LEU A 268 -5.96 -16.79 16.28
C LEU A 268 -5.07 -17.98 16.68
N ASN A 269 -5.44 -18.71 17.74
CA ASN A 269 -4.71 -19.90 18.17
C ASN A 269 -4.83 -21.06 17.16
N ALA A 270 -5.97 -21.19 16.47
CA ALA A 270 -6.15 -22.20 15.42
C ALA A 270 -5.32 -21.90 14.16
N LEU A 271 -4.95 -20.62 13.96
CA LEU A 271 -4.10 -20.13 12.87
C LEU A 271 -2.62 -20.04 13.24
N ALA A 272 -2.26 -20.16 14.52
CA ALA A 272 -0.89 -20.15 15.00
C ALA A 272 -0.10 -21.40 14.52
N PRO A 273 1.25 -21.37 14.54
CA PRO A 273 2.07 -22.37 13.88
C PRO A 273 1.76 -23.78 14.37
N ARG A 274 1.37 -24.64 13.43
CA ARG A 274 1.03 -26.03 13.66
C ARG A 274 2.26 -26.94 13.56
N THR A 275 2.29 -28.05 14.28
CA THR A 275 3.31 -29.10 14.08
C THR A 275 3.27 -29.65 12.65
N LEU A 276 4.34 -30.29 12.16
CA LEU A 276 4.40 -30.80 10.76
C LEU A 276 3.19 -31.66 10.34
N SER A 277 2.62 -32.45 11.26
CA SER A 277 1.42 -33.26 11.01
C SER A 277 0.17 -32.40 10.89
N GLU A 278 0.02 -31.43 11.79
CA GLU A 278 -1.09 -30.51 11.79
C GLU A 278 -1.03 -29.51 10.62
N ARG A 279 0.16 -29.26 10.04
CA ARG A 279 0.34 -28.53 8.77
C ARG A 279 -0.22 -29.29 7.56
N ILE A 280 -0.09 -30.61 7.53
CA ILE A 280 -0.64 -31.46 6.46
C ILE A 280 -2.17 -31.48 6.55
N ASP A 281 -2.71 -31.65 7.77
CA ASP A 281 -4.16 -31.69 7.99
C ASP A 281 -4.81 -30.31 7.79
N ALA A 282 -4.17 -29.23 8.26
CA ALA A 282 -4.63 -27.86 8.01
C ALA A 282 -4.54 -27.49 6.52
N GLY A 283 -3.50 -27.91 5.79
CA GLY A 283 -3.42 -27.70 4.34
C GLY A 283 -4.53 -28.41 3.56
N PHE A 284 -5.09 -29.50 4.10
CA PHE A 284 -6.24 -30.20 3.53
C PHE A 284 -7.57 -29.54 3.93
N GLU A 285 -7.72 -29.05 5.16
CA GLU A 285 -8.91 -28.33 5.62
C GLU A 285 -9.02 -26.92 5.04
N ASP A 286 -7.93 -26.15 4.95
CA ASP A 286 -7.83 -24.79 4.36
C ASP A 286 -8.13 -24.82 2.84
N PHE A 287 -7.81 -25.94 2.18
CA PHE A 287 -8.21 -26.20 0.80
C PHE A 287 -9.73 -26.45 0.65
N VAL A 288 -10.39 -26.99 1.68
CA VAL A 288 -11.83 -27.29 1.69
C VAL A 288 -12.67 -26.11 2.21
N SER A 289 -12.12 -25.23 3.04
CA SER A 289 -12.86 -24.14 3.71
C SER A 289 -12.80 -22.77 3.02
N ARG A 290 -11.94 -22.57 2.00
CA ARG A 290 -11.81 -21.31 1.24
C ARG A 290 -12.96 -21.04 0.25
N GLU A 291 -14.21 -21.24 0.67
CA GLU A 291 -15.43 -20.84 -0.07
C GLU A 291 -15.76 -19.33 0.07
N GLN A 292 -15.01 -18.56 0.87
CA GLN A 292 -15.44 -17.23 1.31
C GLN A 292 -14.96 -16.04 0.47
N ASP A 293 -14.09 -16.24 -0.53
CA ASP A 293 -13.60 -15.13 -1.38
C ASP A 293 -13.55 -15.46 -2.89
N GLU A 294 -14.37 -16.41 -3.35
CA GLU A 294 -14.43 -16.78 -4.77
C GLU A 294 -14.72 -15.56 -5.66
N GLY A 295 -15.52 -14.60 -5.20
CA GLY A 295 -15.88 -13.41 -5.97
C GLY A 295 -14.72 -12.44 -6.21
N ALA A 296 -13.88 -12.17 -5.21
CA ALA A 296 -12.72 -11.29 -5.37
C ALA A 296 -11.64 -11.95 -6.23
N VAL A 297 -11.39 -13.25 -6.02
CA VAL A 297 -10.47 -14.03 -6.85
C VAL A 297 -10.99 -14.16 -8.30
N GLU A 298 -12.29 -14.39 -8.51
CA GLU A 298 -12.88 -14.47 -9.84
C GLU A 298 -12.80 -13.12 -10.58
N GLN A 299 -13.14 -12.02 -9.91
CA GLN A 299 -12.98 -10.68 -10.47
C GLN A 299 -11.51 -10.41 -10.82
N ALA A 300 -10.59 -10.78 -9.92
CA ALA A 300 -9.16 -10.63 -10.18
C ALA A 300 -8.70 -11.43 -11.39
N LEU A 301 -9.18 -12.66 -11.59
CA LEU A 301 -8.88 -13.43 -12.81
C LEU A 301 -9.42 -12.77 -14.08
N GLN A 302 -10.60 -12.14 -14.01
CA GLN A 302 -11.19 -11.45 -15.16
C GLN A 302 -10.38 -10.21 -15.56
N ASP A 303 -9.90 -9.46 -14.57
CA ASP A 303 -9.16 -8.22 -14.77
C ASP A 303 -7.65 -8.47 -15.02
N ASN A 304 -7.15 -9.69 -14.76
CA ASN A 304 -5.76 -10.08 -14.98
C ASN A 304 -5.38 -10.10 -16.46
N VAL A 305 -4.25 -9.50 -16.82
CA VAL A 305 -3.75 -9.42 -18.20
C VAL A 305 -2.30 -9.88 -18.30
N ALA A 306 -1.89 -10.23 -19.52
CA ALA A 306 -0.47 -10.44 -19.78
C ALA A 306 0.30 -9.14 -19.52
N ILE A 307 1.57 -9.27 -19.13
CA ILE A 307 2.47 -8.13 -18.97
C ILE A 307 2.48 -7.34 -20.30
N PRO A 308 2.18 -6.03 -20.29
CA PRO A 308 2.14 -5.23 -21.51
C PRO A 308 3.45 -5.32 -22.29
N GLU A 309 3.39 -5.51 -23.62
CA GLU A 309 4.59 -5.66 -24.46
C GLU A 309 5.59 -4.49 -24.30
N GLY A 310 5.08 -3.28 -24.05
CA GLY A 310 5.89 -2.09 -23.82
C GLY A 310 6.82 -2.20 -22.61
N ARG A 311 6.54 -3.08 -21.65
CA ARG A 311 7.40 -3.36 -20.48
C ARG A 311 8.72 -4.03 -20.86
N PHE A 312 8.77 -4.70 -22.01
CA PHE A 312 9.98 -5.35 -22.53
C PHE A 312 10.68 -4.54 -23.62
N ALA A 313 10.19 -3.32 -23.92
CA ALA A 313 10.87 -2.39 -24.80
C ALA A 313 12.16 -1.86 -24.14
N ASP A 314 12.99 -1.15 -24.90
CA ASP A 314 14.17 -0.48 -24.34
C ASP A 314 13.77 0.47 -23.21
N ARG A 315 14.55 0.45 -22.12
CA ARG A 315 14.31 1.31 -20.95
C ARG A 315 14.37 2.78 -21.36
N ALA A 316 13.31 3.52 -21.04
CA ALA A 316 13.20 4.96 -21.22
C ALA A 316 13.51 5.69 -19.91
N VAL A 317 13.82 6.98 -20.02
CA VAL A 317 13.88 7.91 -18.89
C VAL A 317 12.70 8.88 -19.05
N PRO A 318 11.86 9.08 -18.02
CA PRO A 318 10.77 10.05 -18.10
C PRO A 318 11.30 11.46 -18.40
N ASP A 319 10.67 12.16 -19.33
CA ASP A 319 10.85 13.61 -19.46
C ASP A 319 10.01 14.28 -18.36
N TRP A 320 10.62 14.51 -17.20
CA TRP A 320 9.93 15.04 -16.04
C TRP A 320 9.24 16.39 -16.32
N ASP A 321 9.84 17.26 -17.13
CA ASP A 321 9.23 18.56 -17.44
C ASP A 321 7.95 18.39 -18.27
N GLU A 322 7.95 17.48 -19.25
CA GLU A 322 6.76 17.11 -20.03
C GLU A 322 5.70 16.44 -19.14
N GLU A 323 6.11 15.53 -18.25
CA GLU A 323 5.21 14.85 -17.33
C GLU A 323 4.52 15.81 -16.36
N PHE A 324 5.27 16.74 -15.74
CA PHE A 324 4.70 17.79 -14.89
C PHE A 324 3.81 18.76 -15.68
N ALA A 325 4.13 19.05 -16.95
CA ALA A 325 3.24 19.84 -17.81
C ALA A 325 1.93 19.11 -18.11
N ARG A 326 1.98 17.80 -18.38
CA ARG A 326 0.82 16.94 -18.60
C ARG A 326 -0.04 16.83 -17.34
N ALA A 327 0.56 16.56 -16.19
CA ALA A 327 -0.12 16.49 -14.89
C ALA A 327 -0.87 17.79 -14.57
N ARG A 328 -0.23 18.96 -14.78
CA ARG A 328 -0.89 20.27 -14.62
C ARG A 328 -2.07 20.46 -15.56
N ALA A 329 -1.94 20.05 -16.82
CA ALA A 329 -3.01 20.14 -17.80
C ALA A 329 -4.17 19.17 -17.51
N GLU A 330 -3.91 18.01 -16.91
CA GLU A 330 -4.94 17.09 -16.41
C GLU A 330 -5.66 17.66 -15.20
N GLY A 331 -4.92 18.12 -14.17
CA GLY A 331 -5.49 18.77 -12.99
C GLY A 331 -6.35 19.99 -13.35
N ALA A 332 -5.87 20.87 -14.23
CA ALA A 332 -6.64 22.03 -14.69
C ALA A 332 -7.93 21.66 -15.45
N ARG A 333 -7.98 20.48 -16.10
CA ARG A 333 -9.20 20.00 -16.76
C ARG A 333 -10.18 19.32 -15.80
N ALA A 334 -9.68 18.79 -14.69
CA ALA A 334 -10.48 18.08 -13.69
C ALA A 334 -10.98 18.98 -12.55
N CYS A 335 -10.36 20.15 -12.36
CA CYS A 335 -10.69 21.13 -11.32
C CYS A 335 -11.09 22.47 -11.95
N THR A 336 -12.27 22.52 -12.58
CA THR A 336 -12.79 23.70 -13.29
C THR A 336 -13.84 24.48 -12.49
N THR A 337 -14.41 23.91 -11.44
CA THR A 337 -15.49 24.52 -10.65
C THR A 337 -15.02 25.24 -9.39
N ASN A 338 -13.73 25.15 -9.06
CA ASN A 338 -13.18 25.66 -7.80
C ASN A 338 -11.72 26.09 -7.88
N ASP A 339 -11.37 27.10 -7.08
CA ASP A 339 -9.99 27.61 -6.97
C ASP A 339 -9.14 26.79 -5.97
N ALA A 340 -9.74 25.82 -5.27
CA ALA A 340 -9.01 24.95 -4.36
C ALA A 340 -8.18 23.89 -5.12
N GLY A 341 -8.40 23.69 -6.42
CA GLY A 341 -7.69 22.64 -7.18
C GLY A 341 -8.09 21.22 -6.74
N VAL A 342 -9.31 21.06 -6.22
CA VAL A 342 -9.94 19.77 -5.91
C VAL A 342 -10.80 19.34 -7.09
N TYR A 343 -10.84 18.05 -7.43
CA TYR A 343 -11.59 17.60 -8.61
C TYR A 343 -13.10 17.88 -8.50
N ASP A 344 -13.71 18.25 -9.61
CA ASP A 344 -15.02 18.92 -9.65
C ASP A 344 -16.15 18.14 -8.97
N GLU A 345 -16.22 16.82 -9.19
CA GLU A 345 -17.27 15.98 -8.61
C GLU A 345 -17.16 15.93 -7.07
N TYR A 346 -15.96 15.74 -6.51
CA TYR A 346 -15.78 15.78 -5.05
C TYR A 346 -16.01 17.15 -4.47
N PHE A 347 -15.57 18.20 -5.19
CA PHE A 347 -15.77 19.55 -4.74
C PHE A 347 -17.26 19.88 -4.61
N GLU A 348 -18.05 19.61 -5.64
CA GLU A 348 -19.48 19.91 -5.65
C GLU A 348 -20.28 19.00 -4.70
N GLU A 349 -19.92 17.72 -4.59
CA GLU A 349 -20.65 16.76 -3.76
C GLU A 349 -20.32 16.87 -2.26
N TYR A 350 -19.04 17.05 -1.92
CA TYR A 350 -18.57 16.93 -0.53
C TYR A 350 -17.96 18.24 0.01
N TYR A 351 -16.99 18.82 -0.69
CA TYR A 351 -16.21 19.93 -0.13
C TYR A 351 -17.05 21.21 0.00
N LYS A 352 -17.73 21.64 -1.06
CA LYS A 352 -18.48 22.90 -1.06
C LYS A 352 -19.60 22.94 -0.01
N PRO A 353 -20.49 21.93 0.11
CA PRO A 353 -21.49 21.93 1.17
C PRO A 353 -20.88 21.95 2.57
N TRP A 354 -19.76 21.24 2.76
CA TRP A 354 -19.05 21.23 4.03
C TRP A 354 -18.42 22.60 4.35
N LEU A 355 -17.80 23.25 3.37
CA LEU A 355 -17.12 24.54 3.53
C LEU A 355 -18.10 25.65 3.87
N GLU A 356 -19.28 25.68 3.23
CA GLU A 356 -20.36 26.63 3.56
C GLU A 356 -20.78 26.49 5.04
N GLY A 357 -20.87 25.25 5.52
CA GLY A 357 -21.12 24.96 6.93
C GLY A 357 -19.97 25.42 7.84
N ALA A 358 -18.74 25.03 7.53
CA ALA A 358 -17.55 25.32 8.33
C ALA A 358 -17.29 26.84 8.46
N GLN A 359 -17.50 27.62 7.41
CA GLN A 359 -17.36 29.08 7.42
C GLN A 359 -18.38 29.79 8.31
N SER A 360 -19.51 29.14 8.61
CA SER A 360 -20.56 29.68 9.48
C SER A 360 -20.37 29.34 10.97
N GLN A 361 -19.39 28.50 11.30
CA GLN A 361 -19.14 28.01 12.65
C GLN A 361 -17.90 28.64 13.27
N GLU A 362 -17.83 28.66 14.59
CA GLU A 362 -16.59 28.99 15.28
C GLU A 362 -15.55 27.90 15.00
N LYS A 363 -14.30 28.31 14.74
CA LYS A 363 -13.22 27.36 14.52
C LYS A 363 -13.08 26.46 15.77
N PRO A 364 -13.07 25.13 15.62
CA PRO A 364 -12.89 24.23 16.75
C PRO A 364 -11.52 24.44 17.41
N GLU A 365 -11.41 24.03 18.67
CA GLU A 365 -10.13 23.99 19.37
C GLU A 365 -9.16 23.05 18.63
N ARG A 366 -7.88 23.44 18.61
CA ARG A 366 -6.83 22.68 17.97
C ARG A 366 -6.73 21.28 18.58
N PHE A 367 -6.69 20.28 17.73
CA PHE A 367 -6.42 18.90 18.12
C PHE A 367 -4.92 18.68 18.27
N VAL A 368 -4.48 18.04 19.35
CA VAL A 368 -3.05 17.74 19.61
C VAL A 368 -2.79 16.28 19.97
N ASP A 369 -3.84 15.48 20.16
CA ASP A 369 -3.77 14.14 20.74
C ASP A 369 -3.82 13.04 19.66
N TRP A 370 -2.79 12.96 18.81
CA TRP A 370 -2.68 11.95 17.76
C TRP A 370 -2.57 10.51 18.30
N SER A 371 -3.16 9.55 17.57
CA SER A 371 -3.22 8.14 17.97
C SER A 371 -1.85 7.54 18.24
N GLN A 372 -1.60 7.18 19.50
CA GLN A 372 -0.39 6.45 19.88
C GLN A 372 -0.46 4.98 19.46
N LYS A 373 -1.67 4.41 19.32
CA LYS A 373 -1.85 3.03 18.87
C LYS A 373 -1.42 2.85 17.41
N GLU A 374 -1.82 3.77 16.53
CA GLU A 374 -1.38 3.71 15.13
C GLU A 374 0.14 3.98 15.03
N LEU A 375 0.70 4.83 15.89
CA LEU A 375 2.15 5.02 15.95
C LEU A 375 2.89 3.73 16.34
N GLU A 376 2.37 3.00 17.33
CA GLU A 376 2.93 1.71 17.73
C GLU A 376 2.79 0.66 16.64
N ASP A 377 1.64 0.60 15.96
CA ASP A 377 1.40 -0.27 14.81
C ASP A 377 2.34 0.10 13.62
N PHE A 378 2.62 1.40 13.40
CA PHE A 378 3.58 1.90 12.42
C PHE A 378 5.01 1.51 12.76
N LYS A 379 5.41 1.66 14.03
CA LYS A 379 6.73 1.21 14.48
C LYS A 379 6.88 -0.31 14.37
N LEU A 380 5.79 -1.09 14.56
CA LEU A 380 5.79 -2.53 14.33
C LEU A 380 6.07 -2.86 12.84
N PHE A 381 5.49 -2.13 11.89
CA PHE A 381 5.81 -2.30 10.46
C PHE A 381 7.31 -2.07 10.19
N LEU A 382 7.88 -0.98 10.72
CA LEU A 382 9.31 -0.68 10.58
C LEU A 382 10.20 -1.76 11.26
N GLN A 383 9.76 -2.26 12.41
CA GLN A 383 10.42 -3.37 13.10
C GLN A 383 10.42 -4.65 12.26
N VAL A 384 9.29 -5.00 11.65
CA VAL A 384 9.17 -6.15 10.75
C VAL A 384 10.11 -5.98 9.57
N CYS A 385 10.15 -4.80 8.92
CA CYS A 385 11.11 -4.50 7.85
C CYS A 385 12.55 -4.82 8.29
N ARG A 386 12.96 -4.34 9.47
CA ARG A 386 14.28 -4.60 10.05
C ARG A 386 14.55 -6.09 10.30
N GLU A 387 13.60 -6.80 10.91
CA GLU A 387 13.72 -8.24 11.21
C GLU A 387 13.84 -9.09 9.94
N VAL A 388 13.04 -8.77 8.92
CA VAL A 388 13.08 -9.43 7.61
C VAL A 388 14.11 -8.82 6.65
N GLY A 389 14.95 -7.89 7.11
CA GLY A 389 16.01 -7.28 6.30
C GLY A 389 15.49 -6.70 4.98
N VAL A 390 14.31 -6.08 5.04
CA VAL A 390 13.68 -5.32 3.97
C VAL A 390 13.92 -3.85 4.28
N GLU A 391 14.38 -3.10 3.28
CA GLU A 391 14.59 -1.66 3.35
C GLU A 391 13.26 -0.96 2.99
N PRO A 392 12.66 -0.19 3.92
CA PRO A 392 11.48 0.60 3.62
C PRO A 392 11.83 2.03 3.19
N LEU A 393 11.06 2.57 2.24
CA LEU A 393 10.91 4.02 2.04
C LEU A 393 9.54 4.45 2.57
N ILE A 394 9.51 5.40 3.50
CA ILE A 394 8.24 5.96 4.00
C ILE A 394 7.89 7.22 3.23
N VAL A 395 6.74 7.22 2.57
CA VAL A 395 6.20 8.39 1.86
C VAL A 395 5.19 9.08 2.78
N ILE A 396 5.54 10.24 3.33
CA ILE A 396 4.67 11.02 4.21
C ILE A 396 3.76 11.90 3.36
N MET A 397 2.51 11.48 3.19
CA MET A 397 1.53 12.16 2.36
C MET A 397 1.01 13.44 3.05
N PRO A 398 0.89 14.57 2.34
CA PRO A 398 0.29 15.76 2.92
C PRO A 398 -1.24 15.66 2.90
N VAL A 399 -1.90 16.72 3.32
CA VAL A 399 -3.34 16.89 3.14
C VAL A 399 -3.64 18.21 2.46
N LYS A 400 -4.89 18.43 2.06
CA LYS A 400 -5.30 19.72 1.51
C LYS A 400 -5.45 20.77 2.61
N ALA A 401 -4.49 21.68 2.74
CA ALA A 401 -4.51 22.71 3.79
C ALA A 401 -5.79 23.55 3.77
N SER A 402 -6.27 23.94 2.57
CA SER A 402 -7.48 24.74 2.41
C SER A 402 -8.75 24.09 3.00
N TYR A 403 -8.75 22.78 3.18
CA TYR A 403 -9.81 22.07 3.91
C TYR A 403 -9.48 22.05 5.40
N TYR A 404 -8.34 21.48 5.77
CA TYR A 404 -8.03 21.19 7.16
C TYR A 404 -7.83 22.44 8.05
N ASP A 405 -7.49 23.59 7.49
CA ASP A 405 -7.37 24.85 8.23
C ASP A 405 -8.70 25.35 8.85
N TYR A 406 -9.83 24.85 8.37
CA TYR A 406 -11.16 25.08 8.96
C TYR A 406 -11.57 24.02 9.99
N THR A 407 -10.73 23.01 10.23
CA THR A 407 -10.99 21.92 11.20
C THR A 407 -10.18 22.11 12.49
N ALA A 408 -10.28 21.14 13.41
CA ALA A 408 -9.41 21.05 14.59
C ALA A 408 -7.96 20.68 14.21
N TYR A 409 -7.75 20.12 13.03
CA TYR A 409 -6.46 19.71 12.49
C TYR A 409 -5.82 20.84 11.67
N ASP A 410 -5.68 22.01 12.28
CA ASP A 410 -5.02 23.15 11.64
C ASP A 410 -3.53 22.91 11.42
N ARG A 411 -2.84 23.83 10.73
CA ARG A 411 -1.42 23.68 10.35
C ARG A 411 -0.53 23.18 11.48
N GLU A 412 -0.65 23.74 12.67
CA GLU A 412 0.17 23.32 13.80
C GLU A 412 -0.22 21.94 14.35
N SER A 413 -1.50 21.58 14.33
CA SER A 413 -1.93 20.19 14.61
C SER A 413 -1.28 19.20 13.64
N ARG A 414 -1.32 19.51 12.34
CA ARG A 414 -0.72 18.66 11.29
C ARG A 414 0.80 18.57 11.43
N GLN A 415 1.45 19.65 11.84
CA GLN A 415 2.89 19.62 12.13
C GLN A 415 3.24 18.61 13.22
N LEU A 416 2.41 18.50 14.27
CA LEU A 416 2.59 17.47 15.31
C LEU A 416 2.49 16.06 14.73
N TYR A 417 1.57 15.81 13.80
CA TYR A 417 1.48 14.53 13.10
C TYR A 417 2.73 14.26 12.25
N TYR A 418 3.18 15.22 11.44
CA TYR A 418 4.38 15.04 10.63
C TYR A 418 5.61 14.76 11.49
N ASP A 419 5.79 15.50 12.58
CA ASP A 419 6.87 15.29 13.54
C ASP A 419 6.80 13.91 14.21
N LEU A 420 5.59 13.39 14.45
CA LEU A 420 5.37 12.06 15.01
C LEU A 420 5.92 10.95 14.09
N VAL A 421 5.57 11.01 12.79
CA VAL A 421 5.99 10.01 11.80
C VAL A 421 7.49 10.12 11.51
N ARG A 422 8.01 11.34 11.32
CA ARG A 422 9.46 11.58 11.15
C ARG A 422 10.24 11.05 12.35
N GLY A 423 9.78 11.35 13.56
CA GLY A 423 10.43 10.89 14.79
C GLY A 423 10.50 9.37 14.89
N ALA A 424 9.46 8.65 14.48
CA ALA A 424 9.48 7.18 14.44
C ALA A 424 10.46 6.63 13.39
N CYS A 425 10.54 7.28 12.21
CA CYS A 425 11.51 6.91 11.19
C CYS A 425 12.95 7.17 11.65
N ASP A 426 13.22 8.35 12.21
CA ASP A 426 14.53 8.74 12.76
C ASP A 426 14.98 7.80 13.90
N GLU A 427 14.06 7.43 14.80
CA GLU A 427 14.31 6.49 15.91
C GLU A 427 14.77 5.12 15.41
N LEU A 428 14.21 4.65 14.31
CA LEU A 428 14.50 3.33 13.73
C LEU A 428 15.50 3.36 12.57
N GLY A 429 16.01 4.55 12.21
CA GLY A 429 17.00 4.73 11.15
C GLY A 429 16.46 4.41 9.75
N VAL A 430 15.23 4.83 9.47
CA VAL A 430 14.52 4.60 8.22
C VAL A 430 14.39 5.89 7.43
N ASP A 431 14.66 5.82 6.12
CA ASP A 431 14.52 6.97 5.22
C ASP A 431 13.06 7.26 4.89
N TYR A 432 12.75 8.54 4.70
CA TYR A 432 11.42 9.00 4.33
C TYR A 432 11.46 10.12 3.28
N ALA A 433 10.47 10.11 2.38
CA ALA A 433 10.15 11.19 1.47
C ALA A 433 9.00 12.01 2.09
N ASP A 434 9.30 13.26 2.48
CA ASP A 434 8.35 14.12 3.17
C ASP A 434 7.72 15.16 2.24
N TYR A 435 6.40 15.06 2.07
CA TYR A 435 5.63 15.99 1.24
C TYR A 435 4.78 16.97 2.05
N SER A 436 4.97 17.07 3.38
CA SER A 436 4.25 18.04 4.23
C SER A 436 4.42 19.49 3.78
N GLY A 437 5.46 19.81 3.00
CA GLY A 437 5.67 21.14 2.43
C GLY A 437 4.71 21.50 1.29
N PHE A 438 3.94 20.55 0.77
CA PHE A 438 3.12 20.70 -0.43
C PHE A 438 1.60 20.83 -0.16
N GLU A 439 1.18 21.03 1.09
CA GLU A 439 -0.26 21.07 1.45
C GLU A 439 -1.08 22.14 0.71
N ASP A 440 -0.42 23.23 0.31
CA ASP A 440 -1.01 24.38 -0.38
C ASP A 440 -0.88 24.29 -1.91
N ASP A 441 -0.11 23.33 -2.42
CA ASP A 441 0.19 23.23 -3.85
C ASP A 441 -1.05 22.77 -4.63
N THR A 442 -1.30 23.46 -5.73
CA THR A 442 -2.43 23.15 -6.61
C THR A 442 -2.13 21.85 -7.36
N TYR A 443 -3.10 20.94 -7.44
CA TYR A 443 -2.97 19.62 -8.08
C TYR A 443 -2.03 18.62 -7.40
N PHE A 444 -1.40 18.98 -6.27
CA PHE A 444 -0.64 18.03 -5.46
C PHE A 444 -1.56 16.99 -4.81
N MET A 445 -2.70 17.45 -4.28
CA MET A 445 -3.79 16.60 -3.79
C MET A 445 -4.96 16.68 -4.77
N ARG A 446 -5.58 15.55 -5.10
CA ARG A 446 -6.78 15.52 -5.96
C ARG A 446 -8.04 15.94 -5.20
N ASP A 447 -8.10 15.54 -3.94
CA ASP A 447 -9.17 15.83 -3.00
C ASP A 447 -8.54 16.26 -1.66
N VAL A 448 -9.23 16.10 -0.55
CA VAL A 448 -8.73 16.60 0.73
C VAL A 448 -7.67 15.69 1.36
N MET A 449 -7.57 14.42 0.94
CA MET A 449 -6.71 13.42 1.58
C MET A 449 -5.90 12.55 0.62
N HIS A 450 -6.19 12.50 -0.67
CA HIS A 450 -5.47 11.66 -1.63
C HIS A 450 -4.57 12.47 -2.57
N LEU A 451 -3.39 11.91 -2.88
CA LEU A 451 -2.47 12.43 -3.88
C LEU A 451 -3.18 12.63 -5.23
N GLY A 452 -2.82 13.73 -5.88
CA GLY A 452 -3.29 14.12 -7.20
C GLY A 452 -2.16 14.15 -8.22
N TRP A 453 -2.46 14.77 -9.36
CA TRP A 453 -1.63 14.73 -10.57
C TRP A 453 -0.15 15.00 -10.30
N GLU A 454 0.20 16.18 -9.80
CA GLU A 454 1.61 16.53 -9.52
C GLU A 454 2.17 15.77 -8.32
N GLY A 455 1.33 15.52 -7.30
CA GLY A 455 1.75 14.79 -6.10
C GLY A 455 2.26 13.39 -6.43
N TRP A 456 1.56 12.67 -7.31
CA TRP A 456 2.02 11.36 -7.76
C TRP A 456 3.32 11.41 -8.56
N LEU A 457 3.60 12.46 -9.34
CA LEU A 457 4.87 12.56 -10.07
C LEU A 457 6.05 12.78 -9.13
N HIS A 458 5.86 13.57 -8.07
CA HIS A 458 6.86 13.70 -7.01
C HIS A 458 7.13 12.34 -6.36
N VAL A 459 6.08 11.63 -5.96
CA VAL A 459 6.18 10.28 -5.39
C VAL A 459 6.87 9.31 -6.36
N ASN A 460 6.44 9.26 -7.63
CA ASN A 460 7.02 8.35 -8.62
C ASN A 460 8.51 8.58 -8.83
N ARG A 461 8.97 9.84 -8.82
CA ARG A 461 10.38 10.16 -8.95
C ARG A 461 11.20 9.58 -7.78
N ASP A 462 10.71 9.75 -6.56
CA ASP A 462 11.40 9.27 -5.37
C ASP A 462 11.30 7.73 -5.25
N LEU A 463 10.19 7.12 -5.69
CA LEU A 463 10.07 5.66 -5.85
C LEU A 463 11.09 5.11 -6.86
N MET A 464 11.23 5.75 -8.02
CA MET A 464 12.24 5.37 -9.02
C MET A 464 13.65 5.45 -8.43
N GLU A 465 14.01 6.56 -7.80
CA GLU A 465 15.32 6.74 -7.18
C GLU A 465 15.60 5.67 -6.13
N PHE A 466 14.63 5.42 -5.24
CA PHE A 466 14.74 4.44 -4.17
C PHE A 466 14.90 3.00 -4.67
N PHE A 467 14.05 2.56 -5.61
CA PHE A 467 14.09 1.18 -6.10
C PHE A 467 15.25 0.91 -7.07
N GLU A 468 15.79 1.92 -7.73
CA GLU A 468 16.95 1.80 -8.61
C GLU A 468 18.28 1.92 -7.87
N ALA A 469 18.30 2.57 -6.69
CA ALA A 469 19.47 2.65 -5.84
C ALA A 469 19.93 1.25 -5.42
N GLY A 470 21.00 0.75 -6.05
CA GLY A 470 21.56 -0.58 -5.83
C GLY A 470 21.72 -1.43 -7.09
N GLU A 471 21.05 -1.10 -8.20
CA GLU A 471 21.18 -1.83 -9.48
C GLU A 471 22.51 -1.51 -10.23
N GLN A 472 23.26 -0.49 -9.78
CA GLN A 472 24.49 -0.01 -10.44
C GLN A 472 25.81 -0.50 -9.78
N ALA A 473 25.76 -1.41 -8.81
CA ALA A 473 26.95 -1.88 -8.07
C ALA A 473 27.57 -3.17 -8.61
#